data_AF-A0A166IL02-F1
#
_entry.id   AF-A0A166IL02-F1
#
_cell.length_a   1.000
_cell.length_b   1.000
_cell.length_c   1.000
_cell.angle_alpha   90.00
_cell.angle_beta   90.00
_cell.angle_gamma   90.00
#
_symmetry.space_group_name_H-M   'P 1'
#
loop_
_entity.id
_entity.type
_entity.pdbx_description
1 polymer ?
#
loop_
_entity_poly.entity_id
_entity_poly.type
_entity_poly.pdbx_seq_one_letter_code
_entity_poly.pdbx_strand_id
1 'polypeptide(L)'
;MAKLIPFLSHLQPPQSAATIRLDRFSPNFDESEKFGFVKVEPYPSYYYIYPLADEAVANLAYYFTFKYKEPQDTQTYTQPVLEKIAVWRKEYETSDLFMVDKGTHLLIWDLRPVAPEPLQVFTDIQRLLYLSCDSITTLNQLEHLVKEHYIKGVSRQDIEDTMQTFVDMGLIVKDRNEYLSLAIPLGNYSPSKSVLERFQEILQSFGQESVGQIVVTRGTPENKLSQIQN
;
A
#
# COMPACT_ATOMS: atom_id res chain seq x y z
N MET A 1 2.27 -7.97 -7.03
CA MET A 1 1.11 -7.59 -6.20
C MET A 1 1.10 -8.23 -4.82
N ALA A 2 1.12 -9.57 -4.67
CA ALA A 2 1.04 -10.21 -3.34
C ALA A 2 2.05 -9.69 -2.29
N LYS A 3 3.28 -9.39 -2.72
CA LYS A 3 4.33 -8.80 -1.86
C LYS A 3 4.05 -7.36 -1.40
N LEU A 4 3.25 -6.61 -2.16
CA LEU A 4 2.93 -5.21 -1.88
C LEU A 4 1.79 -5.08 -0.86
N ILE A 5 0.82 -5.99 -0.90
CA ILE A 5 -0.42 -5.93 -0.10
C ILE A 5 -0.18 -5.71 1.40
N PRO A 6 0.80 -6.36 2.07
CA PRO A 6 1.05 -6.10 3.49
C PRO A 6 1.36 -4.63 3.81
N PHE A 7 1.96 -3.89 2.87
CA PHE A 7 2.25 -2.46 3.04
C PHE A 7 1.03 -1.56 2.77
N LEU A 8 -0.06 -2.10 2.27
CA LEU A 8 -1.29 -1.36 2.02
C LEU A 8 -2.35 -1.62 3.11
N SER A 9 -2.01 -2.38 4.16
CA SER A 9 -2.99 -2.92 5.10
C SER A 9 -3.73 -1.86 5.92
N HIS A 10 -3.20 -0.64 6.01
CA HIS A 10 -3.82 0.53 6.62
C HIS A 10 -4.86 1.22 5.72
N LEU A 11 -4.87 0.94 4.43
CA LEU A 11 -5.85 1.48 3.49
C LEU A 11 -7.11 0.60 3.49
N GLN A 12 -8.23 1.15 3.00
CA GLN A 12 -9.48 0.41 2.91
C GLN A 12 -9.28 -0.89 2.09
N PRO A 13 -9.53 -2.08 2.66
CA PRO A 13 -9.33 -3.33 1.95
C PRO A 13 -10.33 -3.48 0.78
N PRO A 14 -9.94 -4.18 -0.31
CA PRO A 14 -10.85 -4.50 -1.39
C PRO A 14 -12.06 -5.30 -0.89
N GLN A 15 -13.28 -4.91 -1.31
CA GLN A 15 -14.51 -5.63 -0.96
C GLN A 15 -14.62 -7.00 -1.65
N SER A 16 -14.07 -7.12 -2.86
CA SER A 16 -14.00 -8.38 -3.60
C SER A 16 -12.67 -8.50 -4.35
N ALA A 17 -12.26 -9.73 -4.59
CA ALA A 17 -11.18 -10.08 -5.49
C ALA A 17 -11.65 -11.30 -6.29
N ALA A 18 -11.84 -11.11 -7.59
CA ALA A 18 -12.41 -12.12 -8.47
C ALA A 18 -11.56 -12.22 -9.74
N THR A 19 -11.72 -13.33 -10.44
CA THR A 19 -11.24 -13.43 -11.82
C THR A 19 -11.94 -12.41 -12.69
N ILE A 20 -11.31 -12.07 -13.81
CA ILE A 20 -11.92 -11.18 -14.78
C ILE A 20 -13.28 -11.74 -15.22
N ARG A 21 -14.25 -10.84 -15.36
CA ARG A 21 -15.56 -11.10 -15.94
C ARG A 21 -15.66 -10.31 -17.24
N LEU A 22 -16.31 -10.88 -18.25
CA LEU A 22 -16.60 -10.15 -19.48
C LEU A 22 -17.93 -9.42 -19.31
N ASP A 23 -17.88 -8.10 -19.37
CA ASP A 23 -19.06 -7.25 -19.33
C ASP A 23 -19.34 -6.75 -20.75
N ARG A 24 -20.61 -6.75 -21.17
CA ARG A 24 -21.03 -6.26 -22.49
C ARG A 24 -20.52 -4.83 -22.72
N PHE A 25 -20.10 -4.54 -23.95
CA PHE A 25 -19.48 -3.26 -24.34
C PHE A 25 -18.10 -2.99 -23.70
N SER A 26 -17.54 -3.93 -22.94
CA SER A 26 -16.14 -3.84 -22.53
C SER A 26 -15.24 -4.29 -23.68
N PRO A 27 -14.01 -3.74 -23.79
CA PRO A 27 -13.04 -4.22 -24.79
C PRO A 27 -12.76 -5.72 -24.69
N ASN A 28 -12.80 -6.29 -23.48
CA ASN A 28 -12.59 -7.72 -23.28
C ASN A 28 -13.74 -8.58 -23.85
N PHE A 29 -14.94 -8.01 -23.99
CA PHE A 29 -16.08 -8.66 -24.63
C PHE A 29 -16.06 -8.38 -26.14
N ASP A 30 -16.01 -7.11 -26.54
CA ASP A 30 -16.10 -6.66 -27.94
C ASP A 30 -14.92 -7.17 -28.79
N GLU A 31 -13.72 -7.27 -28.20
CA GLU A 31 -12.50 -7.78 -28.83
C GLU A 31 -12.06 -9.11 -28.19
N SER A 32 -13.00 -9.92 -27.68
CA SER A 32 -12.73 -11.16 -26.94
C SER A 32 -11.74 -12.10 -27.62
N GLU A 33 -11.90 -12.36 -28.92
CA GLU A 33 -11.01 -13.24 -29.67
C GLU A 33 -9.56 -12.73 -29.72
N LYS A 34 -9.37 -11.41 -29.85
CA LYS A 34 -8.04 -10.76 -29.87
C LYS A 34 -7.30 -10.94 -28.55
N PHE A 35 -8.04 -10.92 -27.44
CA PHE A 35 -7.50 -11.16 -26.10
C PHE A 35 -7.44 -12.65 -25.72
N GLY A 36 -7.83 -13.55 -26.63
CA GLY A 36 -7.76 -14.98 -26.41
C GLY A 36 -8.89 -15.52 -25.53
N PHE A 37 -10.00 -14.79 -25.39
CA PHE A 37 -11.22 -15.28 -24.77
C PHE A 37 -12.11 -15.95 -25.82
N VAL A 38 -12.51 -17.20 -25.58
CA VAL A 38 -13.34 -18.02 -26.47
C VAL A 38 -14.53 -18.59 -25.70
N LYS A 39 -15.54 -19.11 -26.41
CA LYS A 39 -16.78 -19.62 -25.80
C LYS A 39 -17.39 -18.58 -24.84
N VAL A 40 -17.55 -17.36 -25.35
CA VAL A 40 -18.17 -16.26 -24.61
C VAL A 40 -19.68 -16.50 -24.55
N GLU A 41 -20.18 -16.77 -23.35
CA GLU A 41 -21.56 -17.21 -23.13
C GLU A 41 -22.18 -16.42 -21.98
N PRO A 42 -23.48 -16.08 -22.02
CA PRO A 42 -24.17 -15.41 -20.91
C PRO A 42 -23.95 -16.16 -19.60
N TYR A 43 -23.85 -15.43 -18.49
CA TYR A 43 -23.76 -16.08 -17.17
C TYR A 43 -24.94 -17.04 -16.95
N PRO A 44 -24.70 -18.23 -16.35
CA PRO A 44 -25.76 -19.23 -16.13
C PRO A 44 -26.99 -18.69 -15.37
N SER A 45 -26.80 -17.68 -14.51
CA SER A 45 -27.87 -17.04 -13.75
C SER A 45 -29.00 -16.47 -14.63
N TYR A 46 -28.69 -16.01 -15.86
CA TYR A 46 -29.71 -15.47 -16.76
C TYR A 46 -30.74 -16.53 -17.17
N TYR A 47 -30.31 -17.77 -17.41
CA TYR A 47 -31.19 -18.86 -17.86
C TYR A 47 -32.16 -19.36 -16.78
N TYR A 48 -31.86 -19.11 -15.50
CA TYR A 48 -32.80 -19.41 -14.41
C TYR A 48 -33.91 -18.35 -14.28
N ILE A 49 -33.68 -17.15 -14.79
CA ILE A 49 -34.61 -16.02 -14.67
C ILE A 49 -35.44 -15.87 -15.95
N TYR A 50 -34.83 -16.08 -17.12
CA TYR A 50 -35.44 -15.83 -18.41
C TYR A 50 -35.66 -17.13 -19.19
N PRO A 51 -36.90 -17.65 -19.28
CA PRO A 51 -37.24 -18.84 -20.07
C PRO A 51 -37.37 -18.46 -21.56
N LEU A 52 -36.30 -17.92 -22.13
CA LEU A 52 -36.22 -17.49 -23.53
C LEU A 52 -35.22 -18.36 -24.29
N ALA A 53 -35.25 -18.29 -25.62
CA ALA A 53 -34.23 -18.91 -26.46
C ALA A 53 -32.84 -18.28 -26.21
N ASP A 54 -31.77 -19.05 -26.43
CA ASP A 54 -30.39 -18.65 -26.13
C ASP A 54 -29.99 -17.32 -26.77
N GLU A 55 -30.40 -17.06 -28.01
CA GLU A 55 -30.11 -15.80 -28.70
C GLU A 55 -30.76 -14.59 -28.02
N ALA A 56 -32.00 -14.76 -27.54
CA ALA A 56 -32.71 -13.70 -26.81
C ALA A 56 -32.07 -13.46 -25.44
N VAL A 57 -31.67 -14.52 -24.73
CA VAL A 57 -30.91 -14.40 -23.47
C VAL A 57 -29.57 -13.72 -23.72
N ALA A 58 -28.84 -14.11 -24.77
CA ALA A 58 -27.58 -13.49 -25.14
C ALA A 58 -27.76 -11.99 -25.37
N ASN A 59 -28.76 -11.58 -26.15
CA ASN A 59 -29.07 -10.18 -26.42
C ASN A 59 -29.44 -9.36 -25.17
N LEU A 60 -30.05 -9.98 -24.16
CA LEU A 60 -30.39 -9.35 -22.88
C LEU A 60 -29.23 -9.32 -21.89
N ALA A 61 -28.35 -10.31 -21.94
CA ALA A 61 -27.29 -10.49 -20.95
C ALA A 61 -26.25 -9.36 -21.01
N TYR A 62 -25.82 -8.92 -19.83
CA TYR A 62 -24.72 -7.98 -19.68
C TYR A 62 -23.44 -8.67 -19.20
N TYR A 63 -23.54 -9.74 -18.41
CA TYR A 63 -22.39 -10.50 -17.92
C TYR A 63 -22.18 -11.79 -18.70
N PHE A 64 -20.93 -12.07 -19.07
CA PHE A 64 -20.54 -13.24 -19.85
C PHE A 64 -19.37 -14.01 -19.20
N THR A 65 -19.48 -15.33 -19.22
CA THR A 65 -18.38 -16.26 -18.93
C THR A 65 -17.58 -16.55 -20.19
N PHE A 66 -16.37 -17.09 -20.05
CA PHE A 66 -15.50 -17.42 -21.16
C PHE A 66 -14.57 -18.59 -20.81
N LYS A 67 -13.86 -19.10 -21.82
CA LYS A 67 -12.68 -19.95 -21.66
C LYS A 67 -11.47 -19.26 -22.30
N TYR A 68 -10.28 -19.53 -21.80
CA TYR A 68 -9.07 -19.10 -22.49
C TYR A 68 -8.81 -19.99 -23.70
N LYS A 69 -8.39 -19.38 -24.81
CA LYS A 69 -7.95 -20.09 -26.02
C LYS A 69 -6.80 -21.05 -25.70
N GLU A 70 -5.79 -20.53 -25.02
CA GLU A 70 -4.73 -21.31 -24.40
C GLU A 70 -5.02 -21.44 -22.90
N PRO A 71 -5.27 -22.66 -22.37
CA PRO A 71 -5.61 -22.84 -20.96
C PRO A 71 -4.62 -22.13 -20.02
N GLN A 72 -5.16 -21.29 -19.14
CA GLN A 72 -4.40 -20.57 -18.13
C GLN A 72 -4.75 -21.10 -16.74
N ASP A 73 -3.73 -21.43 -15.95
CA ASP A 73 -3.91 -21.71 -14.53
C ASP A 73 -3.88 -20.40 -13.73
N THR A 74 -4.96 -19.63 -13.86
CA THR A 74 -5.07 -18.32 -13.21
C THR A 74 -5.09 -18.44 -11.70
N GLN A 75 -5.65 -19.53 -11.18
CA GLN A 75 -5.78 -19.75 -9.75
C GLN A 75 -4.41 -19.83 -9.08
N THR A 76 -3.48 -20.61 -9.62
CA THR A 76 -2.17 -20.81 -8.97
C THR A 76 -1.40 -19.51 -8.77
N TYR A 77 -1.32 -18.62 -9.76
CA TYR A 77 -0.57 -17.38 -9.61
C TYR A 77 -1.34 -16.25 -8.90
N THR A 78 -2.67 -16.32 -8.82
CA THR A 78 -3.51 -15.33 -8.10
C THR A 78 -3.77 -15.70 -6.65
N GLN A 79 -3.65 -16.98 -6.29
CA GLN A 79 -3.92 -17.49 -4.94
C GLN A 79 -3.19 -16.69 -3.84
N PRO A 80 -1.89 -16.36 -3.96
CA PRO A 80 -1.21 -15.55 -2.95
C PRO A 80 -1.78 -14.14 -2.78
N VAL A 81 -2.37 -13.56 -3.84
CA VAL A 81 -3.04 -12.25 -3.76
C VAL A 81 -4.33 -12.38 -2.93
N LEU A 82 -5.14 -13.40 -3.18
CA LEU A 82 -6.38 -13.64 -2.46
C LEU A 82 -6.13 -13.87 -0.96
N GLU A 83 -5.11 -14.66 -0.64
CA GLU A 83 -4.69 -14.90 0.76
C GLU A 83 -4.27 -13.61 1.46
N LYS A 84 -3.48 -12.76 0.78
CA LYS A 84 -3.05 -11.48 1.35
C LYS A 84 -4.19 -10.48 1.49
N ILE A 85 -5.18 -10.48 0.58
CA ILE A 85 -6.41 -9.66 0.75
C ILE A 85 -7.23 -10.14 1.95
N ALA A 86 -7.33 -11.46 2.18
CA ALA A 86 -8.02 -11.99 3.34
C ALA A 86 -7.34 -11.56 4.66
N VAL A 87 -6.01 -11.59 4.70
CA VAL A 87 -5.22 -11.09 5.84
C VAL A 87 -5.42 -9.58 6.02
N TRP A 88 -5.33 -8.79 4.95
CA TRP A 88 -5.58 -7.35 4.97
C TRP A 88 -6.94 -7.03 5.59
N ARG A 89 -8.02 -7.68 5.16
CA ARG A 89 -9.36 -7.47 5.74
C ARG A 89 -9.43 -7.74 7.24
N LYS A 90 -8.68 -8.72 7.74
CA LYS A 90 -8.64 -9.07 9.15
C LYS A 90 -7.85 -8.06 9.98
N GLU A 91 -6.77 -7.54 9.41
CA GLU A 91 -5.82 -6.65 10.11
C GLU A 91 -6.17 -5.17 9.99
N TYR A 92 -7.06 -4.80 9.06
CA TYR A 92 -7.40 -3.42 8.73
C TYR A 92 -7.81 -2.57 9.95
N GLU A 93 -8.73 -3.08 10.80
CA GLU A 93 -9.28 -2.33 11.93
C GLU A 93 -8.24 -1.94 13.00
N THR A 94 -7.07 -2.58 12.99
CA THR A 94 -5.97 -2.30 13.92
C THR A 94 -4.71 -1.80 13.22
N SER A 95 -4.70 -1.74 11.89
CA SER A 95 -3.56 -1.28 11.09
C SER A 95 -3.73 0.18 10.72
N ASP A 96 -2.68 0.97 10.89
CA ASP A 96 -2.65 2.35 10.44
C ASP A 96 -1.22 2.73 10.05
N LEU A 97 -1.09 3.71 9.17
CA LEU A 97 0.17 4.34 8.82
C LEU A 97 -0.09 5.83 8.58
N PHE A 98 0.35 6.66 9.52
CA PHE A 98 0.14 8.09 9.46
C PHE A 98 1.41 8.87 9.79
N MET A 99 1.44 10.13 9.33
CA MET A 99 2.56 11.01 9.57
C MET A 99 2.15 12.33 10.21
N VAL A 100 3.09 12.90 10.99
CA VAL A 100 2.97 14.21 11.62
C VAL A 100 4.22 15.02 11.30
N ASP A 101 4.06 16.06 10.50
CA ASP A 101 5.14 16.99 10.21
C ASP A 101 5.19 18.11 11.26
N LYS A 102 6.32 18.25 11.94
CA LYS A 102 6.62 19.32 12.91
C LYS A 102 7.58 20.37 12.35
N GLY A 103 7.81 20.38 11.05
CA GLY A 103 8.69 21.32 10.34
C GLY A 103 10.16 20.88 10.35
N THR A 104 10.72 20.57 11.52
CA THR A 104 12.11 20.05 11.62
C THR A 104 12.17 18.53 11.66
N HIS A 105 11.11 17.89 12.13
CA HIS A 105 11.00 16.45 12.27
C HIS A 105 9.72 15.98 11.61
N LEU A 106 9.80 14.89 10.86
CA LEU A 106 8.66 14.15 10.37
C LEU A 106 8.56 12.85 11.18
N LEU A 107 7.46 12.71 11.92
CA LEU A 107 7.17 11.49 12.66
C LEU A 107 6.26 10.62 11.80
N ILE A 108 6.62 9.36 11.62
CA ILE A 108 5.81 8.37 10.91
C ILE A 108 5.50 7.25 11.89
N TRP A 109 4.22 7.04 12.13
CA TRP A 109 3.71 5.97 12.97
C TRP A 109 3.20 4.85 12.10
N ASP A 110 3.79 3.67 12.26
CA ASP A 110 3.45 2.47 11.50
C ASP A 110 2.91 1.39 12.44
N LEU A 111 1.60 1.23 12.43
CA LEU A 111 0.88 0.26 13.25
C LEU A 111 0.57 -1.01 12.44
N ARG A 112 1.01 -1.12 11.19
CA ARG A 112 0.79 -2.31 10.37
C ARG A 112 1.60 -3.49 10.95
N PRO A 113 1.10 -4.74 10.89
CA PRO A 113 1.84 -5.91 11.37
C PRO A 113 3.19 -6.15 10.67
N VAL A 114 3.38 -5.57 9.48
CA VAL A 114 4.64 -5.65 8.70
C VAL A 114 5.68 -4.61 9.13
N ALA A 115 5.30 -3.66 9.99
CA ALA A 115 6.18 -2.58 10.42
C ALA A 115 7.43 -3.14 11.14
N PRO A 116 8.65 -2.74 10.75
CA PRO A 116 9.85 -3.13 11.49
C PRO A 116 9.93 -2.45 12.86
N GLU A 117 9.47 -1.20 12.94
CA GLU A 117 9.43 -0.37 14.14
C GLU A 117 8.19 0.52 14.08
N PRO A 118 7.49 0.77 15.19
CA PRO A 118 6.23 1.51 15.18
C PRO A 118 6.40 3.02 14.99
N LEU A 119 7.59 3.57 15.25
CA LEU A 119 7.91 4.99 15.06
C LEU A 119 9.20 5.16 14.27
N GLN A 120 9.10 5.91 13.18
CA GLN A 120 10.25 6.49 12.48
C GLN A 120 10.24 8.02 12.63
N VAL A 121 11.42 8.58 12.79
CA VAL A 121 11.63 10.03 12.85
C VAL A 121 12.64 10.40 11.78
N PHE A 122 12.22 11.22 10.83
CA PHE A 122 13.05 11.71 9.74
C PHE A 122 13.34 13.19 9.92
N THR A 123 14.58 13.59 9.66
CA THR A 123 15.04 14.99 9.66
C THR A 123 15.67 15.33 8.31
N ASP A 124 15.92 16.63 8.10
CA ASP A 124 16.75 17.14 7.01
C ASP A 124 16.38 16.53 5.63
N ILE A 125 17.34 15.85 5.00
CA ILE A 125 17.19 15.25 3.68
C ILE A 125 16.14 14.14 3.66
N GLN A 126 16.07 13.29 4.70
CA GLN A 126 15.09 12.20 4.76
C GLN A 126 13.66 12.75 4.78
N ARG A 127 13.43 13.79 5.58
CA ARG A 127 12.14 14.48 5.63
C ARG A 127 11.78 15.09 4.28
N LEU A 128 12.72 15.81 3.65
CA LEU A 128 12.50 16.45 2.34
C LEU A 128 12.11 15.42 1.27
N LEU A 129 12.90 14.34 1.15
CA LEU A 129 12.67 13.29 0.16
C LEU A 129 11.33 12.58 0.39
N TYR A 130 11.02 12.22 1.65
CA TYR A 130 9.77 11.53 1.97
C TYR A 130 8.54 12.38 1.63
N LEU A 131 8.52 13.66 2.07
CA LEU A 131 7.39 14.55 1.82
C LEU A 131 7.20 14.86 0.33
N SER A 132 8.28 14.93 -0.45
CA SER A 132 8.16 15.13 -1.89
C SER A 132 7.44 13.99 -2.61
N CYS A 133 7.41 12.80 -2.01
CA CYS A 133 6.76 11.61 -2.57
C CYS A 133 5.27 11.49 -2.21
N ASP A 134 4.62 12.52 -1.64
CA ASP A 134 3.14 12.59 -1.49
C ASP A 134 2.41 12.64 -2.85
N SER A 135 3.18 12.77 -3.93
CA SER A 135 2.76 12.50 -5.31
C SER A 135 3.82 11.66 -6.02
N ILE A 136 3.44 11.02 -7.13
CA ILE A 136 4.35 10.20 -7.94
C ILE A 136 5.58 11.03 -8.32
N THR A 137 6.74 10.63 -7.80
CA THR A 137 7.98 11.39 -7.94
C THR A 137 9.11 10.51 -8.45
N THR A 138 9.86 11.01 -9.42
CA THR A 138 11.00 10.32 -10.02
C THR A 138 12.31 10.67 -9.33
N LEU A 139 13.30 9.80 -9.45
CA LEU A 139 14.64 10.07 -8.93
C LEU A 139 15.26 11.38 -9.46
N ASN A 140 15.00 11.73 -10.74
CA ASN A 140 15.50 12.97 -11.32
C ASN A 140 14.86 14.22 -10.67
N GLN A 141 13.58 14.15 -10.30
CA GLN A 141 12.91 15.23 -9.57
C GLN A 141 13.49 15.36 -8.16
N LEU A 142 13.76 14.24 -7.48
CA LEU A 142 14.43 14.25 -6.17
C LEU A 142 15.81 14.88 -6.25
N GLU A 143 16.64 14.52 -7.24
CA GLU A 143 17.95 15.15 -7.45
C GLU A 143 17.85 16.66 -7.66
N HIS A 144 16.86 17.11 -8.44
CA HIS A 144 16.64 18.53 -8.66
C HIS A 144 16.26 19.25 -7.37
N LEU A 145 15.33 18.68 -6.60
CA LEU A 145 14.88 19.21 -5.32
C LEU A 145 16.04 19.36 -4.32
N VAL A 146 16.92 18.34 -4.21
CA VAL A 146 18.09 18.39 -3.33
C VAL A 146 19.04 19.53 -3.70
N LYS A 147 19.24 19.75 -5.01
CA LYS A 147 20.06 20.87 -5.52
C LYS A 147 19.43 22.23 -5.22
N GLU A 148 18.12 22.36 -5.39
CA GLU A 148 17.38 23.60 -5.10
C GLU A 148 17.41 23.99 -3.62
N HIS A 149 17.39 23.00 -2.73
CA HIS A 149 17.52 23.22 -1.28
C HIS A 149 18.97 23.43 -0.80
N TYR A 150 19.94 23.55 -1.72
CA TYR A 150 21.36 23.79 -1.42
C TYR A 150 21.97 22.79 -0.42
N ILE A 151 21.47 21.56 -0.38
CA ILE A 151 21.98 20.52 0.52
C ILE A 151 23.32 20.02 -0.05
N LYS A 152 24.44 20.54 0.48
CA LYS A 152 25.78 20.22 0.00
C LYS A 152 26.18 18.78 0.38
N GLY A 153 26.87 18.13 -0.55
CA GLY A 153 27.49 16.82 -0.29
C GLY A 153 26.59 15.61 -0.46
N VAL A 154 25.30 15.81 -0.81
CA VAL A 154 24.39 14.70 -1.13
C VAL A 154 24.55 14.34 -2.61
N SER A 155 25.06 13.15 -2.85
CA SER A 155 25.18 12.56 -4.18
C SER A 155 23.87 11.89 -4.61
N ARG A 156 23.77 11.54 -5.90
CA ARG A 156 22.66 10.71 -6.40
C ARG A 156 22.56 9.38 -5.66
N GLN A 157 23.71 8.77 -5.32
CA GLN A 157 23.73 7.49 -4.60
C GLN A 157 23.12 7.63 -3.21
N ASP A 158 23.41 8.73 -2.50
CA ASP A 158 22.84 8.99 -1.17
C ASP A 158 21.31 9.12 -1.22
N ILE A 159 20.77 9.71 -2.29
CA ILE A 159 19.32 9.77 -2.54
C ILE A 159 18.80 8.37 -2.81
N GLU A 160 19.40 7.61 -3.72
CA GLU A 160 18.98 6.25 -4.05
C GLU A 160 18.97 5.33 -2.81
N ASP A 161 20.01 5.39 -1.97
CA ASP A 161 20.13 4.60 -0.73
C ASP A 161 19.07 5.00 0.29
N THR A 162 18.80 6.31 0.43
CA THR A 162 17.73 6.80 1.30
C THR A 162 16.36 6.32 0.83
N MET A 163 16.10 6.41 -0.48
CA MET A 163 14.84 5.94 -1.06
C MET A 163 14.70 4.42 -0.93
N GLN A 164 15.78 3.65 -1.09
CA GLN A 164 15.77 2.21 -0.88
C GLN A 164 15.46 1.87 0.58
N THR A 165 16.00 2.63 1.53
CA THR A 165 15.67 2.47 2.95
C THR A 165 14.17 2.66 3.20
N PHE A 166 13.53 3.67 2.58
CA PHE A 166 12.07 3.86 2.68
C PHE A 166 11.26 2.72 2.06
N VAL A 167 11.74 2.15 0.95
CA VAL A 167 11.12 0.98 0.29
C VAL A 167 11.23 -0.26 1.18
N ASP A 168 12.40 -0.50 1.77
CA ASP A 168 12.66 -1.67 2.62
C ASP A 168 11.84 -1.61 3.92
N MET A 169 11.62 -0.40 4.46
CA MET A 169 10.71 -0.18 5.59
C MET A 169 9.22 -0.22 5.20
N GLY A 170 8.89 -0.33 3.90
CA GLY A 170 7.51 -0.36 3.43
C GLY A 170 6.78 0.98 3.62
N LEU A 171 7.49 2.10 3.67
CA LEU A 171 6.91 3.45 3.82
C LEU A 171 6.71 4.16 2.47
N ILE A 172 7.38 3.68 1.42
CA ILE A 172 7.26 4.11 0.03
C ILE A 172 7.09 2.89 -0.88
N VAL A 173 6.26 3.02 -1.90
CA VAL A 173 6.18 2.08 -3.02
C VAL A 173 7.05 2.59 -4.16
N LYS A 174 7.83 1.69 -4.75
CA LYS A 174 8.61 1.94 -5.95
C LYS A 174 8.03 1.15 -7.13
N ASP A 175 7.75 1.83 -8.22
CA ASP A 175 7.53 1.20 -9.53
C ASP A 175 8.54 1.78 -10.53
N ARG A 176 9.43 0.93 -11.04
CA ARG A 176 10.56 1.34 -11.90
C ARG A 176 11.38 2.48 -11.28
N ASN A 177 11.19 3.72 -11.73
CA ASN A 177 11.91 4.92 -11.28
C ASN A 177 10.98 5.92 -10.58
N GLU A 178 9.76 5.51 -10.26
CA GLU A 178 8.73 6.32 -9.62
C GLU A 178 8.53 5.85 -8.18
N TYR A 179 8.37 6.82 -7.29
CA TYR A 179 8.21 6.65 -5.86
C TYR A 179 6.92 7.32 -5.39
N LEU A 180 6.22 6.66 -4.46
CA LEU A 180 5.01 7.18 -3.82
C LEU A 180 5.00 6.83 -2.33
N SER A 181 4.81 7.82 -1.47
CA SER A 181 4.68 7.63 -0.02
C SER A 181 3.33 7.01 0.35
N LEU A 182 3.34 6.25 1.44
CA LEU A 182 2.15 5.51 1.90
C LEU A 182 1.51 6.12 3.15
N ALA A 183 2.24 6.92 3.92
CA ALA A 183 1.74 7.46 5.19
C ALA A 183 0.75 8.61 4.96
N ILE A 184 -0.38 8.56 5.67
CA ILE A 184 -1.44 9.57 5.53
C ILE A 184 -1.16 10.74 6.50
N PRO A 185 -1.16 12.01 6.04
CA PRO A 185 -0.97 13.14 6.95
C PRO A 185 -2.12 13.26 7.95
N LEU A 186 -1.80 13.32 9.26
CA LEU A 186 -2.79 13.68 10.28
C LEU A 186 -3.32 15.11 10.05
N GLY A 187 -4.62 15.28 10.25
CA GLY A 187 -5.35 16.53 10.00
C GLY A 187 -6.40 16.35 8.91
N ASN A 188 -5.99 15.85 7.73
CA ASN A 188 -6.91 15.41 6.68
C ASN A 188 -7.51 14.03 6.99
N TYR A 189 -6.81 13.26 7.81
CA TYR A 189 -7.21 11.95 8.31
C TYR A 189 -7.17 11.94 9.84
N SER A 190 -8.04 11.12 10.43
CA SER A 190 -8.06 10.82 11.86
C SER A 190 -8.14 9.31 12.05
N PRO A 191 -7.21 8.70 12.80
CA PRO A 191 -7.25 7.28 13.11
C PRO A 191 -8.58 6.86 13.74
N SER A 192 -8.99 5.62 13.47
CA SER A 192 -10.16 5.04 14.12
C SER A 192 -9.96 4.91 15.63
N LYS A 193 -11.06 4.74 16.38
CA LYS A 193 -10.98 4.57 17.85
C LYS A 193 -10.11 3.37 18.25
N SER A 194 -10.25 2.24 17.57
CA SER A 194 -9.46 1.03 17.82
C SER A 194 -7.96 1.26 17.56
N VAL A 195 -7.62 2.02 16.52
CA VAL A 195 -6.24 2.41 16.25
C VAL A 195 -5.72 3.35 17.34
N LEU A 196 -6.50 4.32 17.78
CA LEU A 196 -6.09 5.25 18.85
C LEU A 196 -5.82 4.52 20.18
N GLU A 197 -6.64 3.54 20.54
CA GLU A 197 -6.42 2.70 21.73
C GLU A 197 -5.08 1.95 21.63
N ARG A 198 -4.84 1.27 20.50
CA ARG A 198 -3.56 0.58 20.25
C ARG A 198 -2.37 1.54 20.22
N PHE A 199 -2.55 2.72 19.64
CA PHE A 199 -1.53 3.75 19.58
C PHE A 199 -1.13 4.24 20.98
N GLN A 200 -2.10 4.40 21.89
CA GLN A 200 -1.84 4.75 23.30
C GLN A 200 -1.04 3.68 24.03
N GLU A 201 -1.38 2.41 23.84
CA GLU A 201 -0.63 1.27 24.42
C GLU A 201 0.83 1.28 23.95
N ILE A 202 1.05 1.51 22.64
CA ILE A 202 2.40 1.59 22.09
C ILE A 202 3.12 2.81 22.64
N LEU A 203 2.50 3.99 22.66
CA LEU A 203 3.12 5.20 23.21
C LEU A 203 3.57 5.03 24.66
N GLN A 204 2.78 4.36 25.50
CA GLN A 204 3.14 4.06 26.90
C GLN A 204 4.39 3.19 27.00
N SER A 205 4.66 2.33 26.01
CA SER A 205 5.89 1.53 25.96
C SER A 205 7.14 2.34 25.56
N PHE A 206 6.98 3.51 24.94
CA PHE A 206 8.08 4.32 24.38
C PHE A 206 8.63 5.40 25.31
N GLY A 207 8.01 5.66 26.46
CA GLY A 207 8.44 6.75 27.34
C GLY A 207 7.82 6.74 28.73
N GLN A 208 8.35 7.60 29.60
CA GLN A 208 7.73 7.92 30.88
C GLN A 208 6.76 9.08 30.68
N GLU A 209 5.54 8.91 31.18
CA GLU A 209 4.52 9.96 31.17
C GLU A 209 4.97 11.11 32.07
N SER A 210 5.02 12.33 31.51
CA SER A 210 5.34 13.54 32.27
C SER A 210 4.39 14.66 31.88
N VAL A 211 3.53 15.06 32.82
CA VAL A 211 2.59 16.20 32.71
C VAL A 211 1.78 16.20 31.41
N GLY A 212 1.12 15.07 31.10
CA GLY A 212 0.27 14.94 29.91
C GLY A 212 1.04 14.90 28.58
N GLN A 213 2.35 14.75 28.61
CA GLN A 213 3.21 14.53 27.46
C GLN A 213 3.95 13.20 27.59
N ILE A 214 4.13 12.52 26.46
CA ILE A 214 4.95 11.31 26.37
C ILE A 214 6.28 11.72 25.74
N VAL A 215 7.35 11.63 26.52
CA VAL A 215 8.71 11.93 26.06
C VAL A 215 9.30 10.65 25.50
N VAL A 216 9.46 10.61 24.17
CA VAL A 216 10.07 9.48 23.47
C VAL A 216 11.56 9.78 23.25
N THR A 217 12.43 9.19 24.07
CA THR A 217 13.89 9.26 23.88
C THR A 217 14.35 8.16 22.92
N ARG A 218 14.58 8.49 21.65
CA ARG A 218 15.26 7.57 20.72
C ARG A 218 16.77 7.65 20.96
N GLY A 219 17.38 6.57 21.46
CA GLY A 219 18.82 6.48 21.57
C GLY A 219 19.47 6.58 20.19
N THR A 220 20.53 7.38 20.06
CA THR A 220 21.42 7.34 18.90
C THR A 220 22.04 5.93 18.76
N PRO A 221 22.37 5.48 17.53
CA PRO A 221 22.92 4.14 17.30
C PRO A 221 24.16 3.78 18.15
N GLU A 222 24.88 4.79 18.65
CA GLU A 222 26.08 4.61 19.46
C GLU A 222 25.81 4.06 20.88
N ASN A 223 24.57 4.12 21.39
CA ASN A 223 24.27 3.74 22.78
C ASN A 223 23.81 2.28 22.99
N LYS A 224 23.78 1.43 21.94
CA LYS A 224 23.40 0.01 22.09
C LYS A 224 24.56 -0.92 22.49
N LEU A 225 25.80 -0.43 22.57
CA LEU A 225 26.97 -1.25 22.92
C LEU A 225 27.34 -1.27 24.42
N SER A 226 26.67 -0.48 25.27
CA SER A 226 26.99 -0.38 26.69
C SER A 226 26.06 -1.16 27.63
N GLN A 227 25.04 -1.85 27.12
CA GLN A 227 24.09 -2.64 27.95
C GLN A 227 24.24 -4.16 27.85
N ILE A 228 25.35 -4.68 27.31
CA ILE A 228 25.64 -6.13 27.26
C ILE A 228 26.79 -6.53 28.21
N GLN A 229 27.28 -5.61 29.05
CA GLN A 229 28.21 -5.95 30.14
C GLN A 229 27.76 -5.33 31.45
N ASN A 230 26.90 -6.04 32.17
CA ASN A 230 26.93 -6.23 33.62
C ASN A 230 25.91 -7.28 34.04
#